data_AF-A0A4Y2VQN8-F1
#
_entry.id   AF-A0A4Y2VQN8-F1
#
_cell.length_a   1.000
_cell.length_b   1.000
_cell.length_c   1.000
_cell.angle_alpha   90.00
_cell.angle_beta   90.00
_cell.angle_gamma   90.00
#
_symmetry.space_group_name_H-M   'P 1'
#
loop_
_entity.id
_entity.type
_entity.pdbx_description
1 polymer ?
#
loop_
_entity_poly.entity_id
_entity_poly.type
_entity_poly.pdbx_seq_one_letter_code
_entity_poly.pdbx_strand_id
1 'polypeptide(L)'
;MVESENLNEVVNLVTKTIISAADDSIPKSGLSFPKNRKPWWNKYCTDTNRDQRRAWNVFRRHPTTANQIAFQRAKRIARWARRKSERG
;
A
#
# COMPACT_ATOMS: atom_id res chain seq x y z
N MET A 1 -21.59 -56.50 -22.08
CA MET A 1 -21.85 -55.36 -21.18
C MET A 1 -20.58 -54.55 -21.11
N VAL A 2 -20.60 -53.29 -21.50
CA VAL A 2 -19.40 -52.44 -21.50
C VAL A 2 -19.09 -52.09 -20.04
N GLU A 3 -17.90 -52.47 -19.59
CA GLU A 3 -17.43 -52.34 -18.21
C GLU A 3 -17.40 -50.87 -17.77
N SER A 4 -18.20 -50.54 -16.76
CA SER A 4 -18.28 -49.22 -16.14
C SER A 4 -17.00 -48.79 -15.42
N GLU A 5 -16.03 -49.69 -15.27
CA GLU A 5 -14.72 -49.44 -14.66
C GLU A 5 -13.80 -48.57 -15.53
N ASN A 6 -14.10 -48.37 -16.81
CA ASN A 6 -13.25 -47.55 -17.68
C ASN A 6 -13.70 -46.08 -17.79
N LEU A 7 -15.01 -45.80 -17.72
CA LEU A 7 -15.52 -44.45 -17.98
C LEU A 7 -15.07 -43.44 -16.90
N ASN A 8 -15.14 -43.86 -15.63
CA ASN A 8 -14.75 -42.99 -14.52
C ASN A 8 -13.23 -42.72 -14.53
N GLU A 9 -12.43 -43.70 -14.95
CA GLU A 9 -10.98 -43.53 -15.10
C GLU A 9 -10.64 -42.56 -16.23
N VAL A 10 -11.32 -42.69 -17.39
CA VAL A 10 -11.14 -41.76 -18.52
C VAL A 10 -11.54 -40.34 -18.11
N VAL A 11 -12.68 -40.17 -17.42
CA VAL A 11 -13.11 -38.85 -16.92
C VAL A 11 -12.09 -38.26 -15.95
N ASN A 12 -11.55 -39.07 -15.04
CA ASN A 12 -10.52 -38.63 -14.11
C ASN A 12 -9.21 -38.25 -14.81
N LEU A 13 -8.82 -38.99 -15.85
CA LEU A 13 -7.63 -38.69 -16.64
C LEU A 13 -7.78 -37.35 -17.36
N VAL A 14 -8.89 -37.14 -18.07
CA VAL A 14 -9.18 -35.89 -18.78
C VAL A 14 -9.20 -34.71 -17.82
N THR A 15 -9.84 -34.88 -16.65
CA THR A 15 -9.91 -33.83 -15.62
C THR A 15 -8.52 -33.45 -15.10
N LYS A 16 -7.67 -34.44 -14.80
CA LYS A 16 -6.29 -34.21 -14.36
C LYS A 16 -5.46 -33.51 -15.42
N THR A 17 -5.60 -33.91 -16.69
CA THR A 17 -4.88 -33.29 -17.80
C THR A 17 -5.26 -31.83 -17.98
N ILE A 18 -6.55 -31.49 -17.89
CA ILE A 18 -7.03 -30.11 -17.98
C ILE A 18 -6.48 -29.26 -16.83
N ILE A 19 -6.50 -29.79 -15.59
CA ILE A 19 -5.98 -29.08 -14.41
C ILE A 19 -4.47 -28.86 -14.54
N SER A 20 -3.71 -29.87 -14.95
CA SER A 20 -2.26 -29.75 -15.14
C SER A 20 -1.93 -28.71 -16.22
N ALA A 21 -2.60 -28.79 -17.37
CA ALA A 21 -2.39 -27.83 -18.45
C ALA A 21 -2.75 -26.39 -18.02
N ALA A 22 -3.81 -26.23 -17.22
CA ALA A 22 -4.19 -24.95 -16.65
C ALA A 22 -3.14 -24.43 -15.64
N ASP A 23 -2.63 -25.28 -14.76
CA ASP A 23 -1.61 -24.92 -13.78
C ASP A 23 -0.27 -24.54 -14.45
N ASP A 24 0.08 -25.19 -15.56
CA ASP A 24 1.30 -24.90 -16.33
C ASP A 24 1.15 -23.63 -17.19
N SER A 25 -0.04 -23.37 -17.72
CA SER A 25 -0.29 -22.27 -18.67
C SER A 25 -0.74 -20.97 -17.98
N ILE A 26 -1.40 -21.08 -16.83
CA ILE A 26 -1.91 -19.93 -16.07
C ILE A 26 -0.97 -19.73 -14.88
N PRO A 27 -0.03 -18.77 -14.94
CA PRO A 27 0.79 -18.47 -13.79
C PRO A 27 -0.12 -18.08 -12.64
N LYS A 28 -0.06 -18.86 -11.55
CA LYS A 28 -0.71 -18.50 -10.27
C LYS A 28 -0.04 -17.23 -9.79
N SER A 29 -0.56 -16.07 -10.21
CA SER A 29 -0.04 -14.78 -9.81
C SER A 29 -0.19 -14.72 -8.29
N GLY A 30 0.89 -14.97 -7.57
CA GLY A 30 0.96 -14.70 -6.16
C GLY A 30 0.65 -13.23 -6.01
N LEU A 31 -0.53 -12.91 -5.50
CA LEU A 31 -0.89 -11.57 -5.07
C LEU A 31 -0.02 -11.24 -3.85
N SER A 32 1.27 -11.04 -4.10
CA SER A 32 2.19 -10.39 -3.18
C SER A 32 1.83 -8.92 -3.20
N PHE A 33 0.66 -8.61 -2.65
CA PHE A 33 0.39 -7.26 -2.23
C PHE A 33 1.49 -6.88 -1.22
N PRO A 34 2.09 -5.69 -1.34
CA PRO A 34 3.02 -5.21 -0.33
C PRO A 34 2.39 -5.39 1.04
N LYS A 35 2.98 -6.26 1.85
CA LYS A 35 2.50 -6.64 3.18
C LYS A 35 2.45 -5.35 4.01
N ASN A 36 1.24 -4.82 4.17
CA ASN A 36 0.89 -3.64 4.94
C ASN A 36 1.30 -2.29 4.30
N ARG A 37 0.41 -1.74 3.47
CA ARG A 37 0.32 -0.27 3.35
C ARG A 37 -0.22 0.25 4.67
N LYS A 38 0.64 0.51 5.67
CA LYS A 38 0.21 1.32 6.81
C LYS A 38 -0.39 2.60 6.21
N PRO A 39 -1.60 3.00 6.60
CA PRO A 39 -2.16 4.25 6.14
C PRO A 39 -1.17 5.37 6.46
N TRP A 40 -0.70 6.08 5.43
CA TRP A 40 0.25 7.17 5.61
C TRP A 40 -0.38 8.34 6.42
N TRP A 41 -1.71 8.36 6.53
CA TRP A 41 -2.45 9.28 7.40
C TRP A 41 -2.44 8.79 8.86
N ASN A 42 -1.35 9.05 9.56
CA ASN A 42 -1.30 8.85 11.01
C ASN A 42 -1.64 10.16 11.77
N LYS A 43 -2.12 10.06 13.02
CA LYS A 43 -2.47 11.22 13.87
C LYS A 43 -1.33 12.24 13.96
N TYR A 44 -0.10 11.76 14.05
CA TYR A 44 1.09 12.60 14.12
C TYR A 44 1.35 13.41 12.83
N CYS A 45 1.09 12.85 11.65
CA CYS A 45 1.14 13.54 10.36
C CYS A 45 0.05 14.62 10.28
N THR A 46 -1.15 14.34 10.81
CA THR A 46 -2.23 15.33 10.90
C THR A 46 -1.85 16.50 11.82
N ASP A 47 -1.33 16.22 13.01
CA ASP A 47 -0.94 17.23 14.00
C ASP A 47 0.20 18.12 13.45
N THR A 48 1.26 17.52 12.91
CA THR A 48 2.39 18.27 12.33
C THR A 48 2.02 19.10 11.09
N ASN A 49 1.10 18.61 10.25
CA ASN A 49 0.59 19.37 9.12
C ASN A 49 -0.28 20.55 9.57
N ARG A 50 -1.08 20.38 10.63
CA ARG A 50 -1.83 21.49 11.26
C ARG A 50 -0.88 22.56 11.79
N ASP A 51 0.20 22.17 12.45
CA ASP A 51 1.18 23.11 13.00
C ASP A 51 1.97 23.83 11.89
N GLN A 52 2.32 23.13 10.81
CA GLN A 52 2.87 23.75 9.61
C GLN A 52 1.92 24.82 9.03
N ARG A 53 0.62 24.51 8.91
CA ARG A 53 -0.40 25.46 8.41
C ARG A 53 -0.58 26.65 9.33
N ARG A 54 -0.57 26.45 10.65
CA ARG A 54 -0.61 27.52 11.65
C ARG A 54 0.59 28.45 11.50
N ALA A 55 1.80 27.90 11.48
CA ALA A 55 3.02 28.68 11.31
C ALA A 55 3.07 29.41 9.96
N TRP A 56 2.59 28.79 8.88
CA TRP A 56 2.43 29.43 7.58
C TRP A 56 1.48 30.62 7.64
N ASN A 57 0.32 30.47 8.28
CA ASN A 57 -0.66 31.55 8.40
C ASN A 57 -0.13 32.73 9.21
N VAL A 58 0.64 32.47 10.27
CA VAL A 58 1.30 33.53 11.06
C VAL A 58 2.34 34.24 10.21
N PHE A 59 3.25 33.50 9.55
CA PHE A 59 4.27 34.09 8.68
C PHE A 59 3.67 34.87 7.51
N ARG A 60 2.61 34.36 6.89
CA ARG A 60 1.92 35.02 5.77
C ARG A 60 1.28 36.35 6.18
N ARG A 61 0.76 36.45 7.41
CA ARG A 61 0.18 37.71 7.94
C ARG A 61 1.27 38.67 8.43
N HIS A 62 2.33 38.12 9.01
CA HIS A 62 3.41 38.90 9.62
C HIS A 62 4.77 38.31 9.18
N PRO A 63 5.34 38.76 8.06
CA PRO A 63 6.55 38.18 7.46
C PRO A 63 7.82 38.66 8.18
N THR A 64 7.96 38.28 9.45
CA THR A 64 9.16 38.53 10.25
C THR A 64 10.14 37.36 10.16
N THR A 65 11.43 37.61 10.41
CA THR A 65 12.47 36.56 10.43
C THR A 65 12.16 35.47 11.45
N ALA A 66 11.67 35.84 12.63
CA ALA A 66 11.26 34.88 13.65
C ALA A 66 10.15 33.95 13.16
N ASN A 67 9.13 34.50 12.49
CA ASN A 67 8.03 33.72 11.92
C ASN A 67 8.48 32.85 10.75
N GLN A 68 9.43 33.32 9.94
CA GLN A 68 10.05 32.52 8.87
C GLN A 68 10.78 31.30 9.46
N ILE A 69 11.58 31.50 10.51
CA ILE A 69 12.30 30.42 11.20
C ILE A 69 11.30 29.41 11.79
N ALA A 70 10.25 29.89 12.46
CA ALA A 70 9.20 29.03 13.03
C ALA A 70 8.49 28.19 11.95
N PHE A 71 8.12 28.82 10.83
CA PHE A 71 7.52 28.12 9.69
C PHE A 71 8.47 27.09 9.08
N GLN A 72 9.75 27.43 8.86
CA GLN A 72 10.73 26.49 8.32
C GLN A 72 10.94 25.28 9.24
N ARG A 73 10.98 25.48 10.56
CA ARG A 73 11.04 24.38 11.54
C ARG A 73 9.82 23.46 11.41
N ALA A 74 8.61 24.02 11.44
CA ALA A 74 7.37 23.25 11.30
C ALA A 74 7.30 22.50 9.94
N LYS A 75 7.74 23.15 8.85
CA LYS A 75 7.81 22.54 7.51
C LYS A 75 8.78 21.36 7.44
N ARG A 76 9.93 21.41 8.13
CA ARG A 76 10.88 20.29 8.20
C ARG A 76 10.28 19.11 8.98
N ILE A 77 9.63 19.38 10.12
CA ILE A 77 8.99 18.36 10.96
C ILE A 77 7.86 17.65 10.19
N ALA A 78 6.93 18.39 9.59
CA ALA A 78 5.83 17.79 8.82
C ALA A 78 6.34 16.92 7.65
N ARG A 79 7.39 17.38 6.96
CA ARG A 79 8.04 16.59 5.90
C ARG A 79 8.66 15.30 6.43
N TRP A 80 9.33 15.35 7.57
CA TRP A 80 9.92 14.16 8.19
C TRP A 80 8.85 13.15 8.62
N ALA A 81 7.79 13.63 9.31
CA ALA A 81 6.68 12.80 9.76
C ALA A 81 6.05 12.02 8.60
N ARG A 82 5.80 12.70 7.47
CA ARG A 82 5.24 12.09 6.26
C ARG A 82 6.16 10.99 5.71
N ARG A 83 7.45 11.29 5.52
CA ARG A 83 8.44 10.32 5.01
C ARG A 83 8.61 9.11 5.91
N LYS A 84 8.59 9.30 7.23
CA LYS A 84 8.61 8.18 8.19
C LYS A 84 7.39 7.30 7.93
N SER A 85 6.21 7.87 7.83
CA SER A 85 4.97 7.10 7.63
C SER A 85 4.89 6.41 6.27
N GLU A 86 5.50 6.97 5.22
CA GLU A 86 5.58 6.35 3.89
C GLU A 86 6.53 5.14 3.88
N ARG A 87 7.54 5.13 4.76
CA ARG A 87 8.60 4.10 4.79
C ARG A 87 8.34 2.94 5.77
N GLY A 88 7.47 3.12 6.76
CA GLY A 88 7.32 2.20 7.90
C GLY A 88 5.92 1.66 8.05
#